data_AF-A0A6N9HR47-F1
#
_entry.id   AF-A0A6N9HR47-F1
#
_cell.length_a   1.000
_cell.length_b   1.000
_cell.length_c   1.000
_cell.angle_alpha   90.00
_cell.angle_beta   90.00
_cell.angle_gamma   90.00
#
_symmetry.space_group_name_H-M   'P 1'
#
loop_
_entity.id
_entity.type
_entity.pdbx_description
1 polymer ?
#
loop_
_entity_poly.entity_id
_entity_poly.type
_entity_poly.pdbx_seq_one_letter_code
_entity_poly.pdbx_strand_id
1 'polypeptide(L)' 'MSTKISVLLDDAEAARFDAFCANRGYKKSTLIVRLIKEHLDREDYPLQGSLLSSSARTDIDGAKRKPNS' A
#
# COMPACT_ATOMS: atom_id res chain seq x y z
N MET A 1 -7.90 9.08 -0.31
CA MET A 1 -6.68 9.66 0.28
C MET A 1 -5.52 9.33 -0.65
N SER A 2 -4.67 10.30 -1.02
CA SER A 2 -3.50 10.07 -1.88
C SER A 2 -2.21 10.10 -1.04
N THR A 3 -1.34 9.11 -1.21
CA THR A 3 -0.03 9.04 -0.54
C THR A 3 1.09 9.44 -1.52
N LYS A 4 2.08 10.22 -1.04
CA LYS A 4 3.25 10.60 -1.84
C LYS A 4 4.35 9.57 -1.69
N ILE A 5 4.94 9.17 -2.81
CA ILE A 5 6.15 8.34 -2.88
C ILE A 5 7.24 9.18 -3.55
N SER A 6 8.47 9.07 -3.05
CA SER A 6 9.66 9.69 -3.65
C SER A 6 10.59 8.57 -4.13
N VAL A 7 11.17 8.74 -5.32
CA VAL A 7 12.11 7.79 -5.93
C VAL A 7 13.43 8.51 -6.15
N LEU A 8 14.54 7.83 -5.89
CA LEU A 8 15.88 8.30 -6.21
C LEU A 8 16.35 7.58 -7.46
N LEU A 9 16.77 8.33 -8.46
CA LEU A 9 17.39 7.86 -9.70
C LEU A 9 18.72 8.58 -9.85
N ASP A 10 19.66 7.95 -10.53
CA ASP A 10 20.84 8.69 -10.97
C ASP A 10 20.48 9.67 -12.11
N ASP A 11 21.40 10.59 -12.41
CA ASP A 11 21.18 11.63 -13.42
C ASP A 11 20.93 11.05 -14.82
N ALA A 12 21.57 9.92 -15.15
CA ALA A 12 21.45 9.29 -16.45
C ALA A 12 20.09 8.62 -16.63
N GLU A 13 19.60 7.92 -15.61
CA GLU A 13 18.28 7.30 -15.55
C GLU A 13 17.18 8.36 -15.56
N ALA A 14 17.34 9.43 -14.78
CA ALA A 14 16.41 10.55 -14.77
C ALA A 14 16.29 11.19 -16.16
N ALA A 15 17.43 11.47 -16.82
CA ALA A 15 17.43 12.03 -18.17
C ALA A 15 16.77 11.11 -19.20
N ARG A 16 17.01 9.79 -19.11
CA ARG A 16 16.36 8.80 -19.99
C ARG A 16 14.85 8.75 -19.77
N PHE A 17 14.41 8.76 -18.52
CA PHE A 17 12.98 8.75 -18.19
C PHE A 17 12.27 10.02 -18.68
N ASP A 18 12.94 11.17 -18.56
CA ASP A 18 12.44 12.46 -19.03
C ASP A 18 12.27 12.48 -20.55
N ALA A 19 13.29 12.04 -21.28
CA ALA A 19 13.24 11.94 -22.74
C ALA A 19 12.12 10.98 -23.20
N PHE A 20 11.96 9.84 -22.52
CA PHE A 20 10.89 8.89 -22.81
C PHE A 20 9.50 9.51 -22.62
N CYS A 21 9.29 10.22 -21.50
CA CYS A 21 8.03 10.89 -21.22
C CYS A 21 7.72 11.98 -22.25
N ALA A 22 8.72 12.80 -22.59
CA ALA A 22 8.57 13.89 -23.56
C ALA A 22 8.20 13.37 -24.95
N ASN A 23 8.89 12.33 -25.43
CA ASN A 23 8.66 11.76 -26.76
C ASN A 23 7.26 11.14 -26.91
N ARG A 24 6.67 10.63 -25.81
CA ARG A 24 5.35 9.98 -25.82
C ARG A 24 4.22 10.86 -25.27
N GLY A 25 4.52 12.10 -24.86
CA GLY A 25 3.52 13.02 -24.28
C GLY A 25 3.01 12.61 -22.90
N TYR A 26 3.77 11.83 -22.13
CA TYR A 26 3.37 11.37 -20.81
C TYR A 26 3.78 12.34 -19.70
N LYS A 27 2.92 12.47 -18.70
CA LYS A 27 3.32 13.05 -17.40
C LYS A 27 4.07 12.01 -16.59
N LYS A 28 5.24 12.36 -16.07
CA LYS A 28 6.12 11.51 -15.26
C LYS A 28 5.39 10.77 -14.13
N SER A 29 4.68 11.51 -13.28
CA SER A 29 3.95 10.94 -12.14
C SER A 29 2.83 9.99 -12.57
N THR A 30 2.10 10.34 -13.64
CA THR A 30 1.05 9.48 -14.19
C THR A 30 1.61 8.16 -14.71
N LEU A 31 2.74 8.21 -15.43
CA LEU A 31 3.40 7.02 -15.93
C LEU A 31 3.92 6.14 -14.78
N ILE A 32 4.56 6.71 -13.76
CA ILE A 32 5.03 5.96 -12.59
C ILE A 32 3.88 5.24 -11.89
N VAL A 33 2.76 5.93 -11.63
CA VAL A 33 1.57 5.31 -11.02
C VAL A 33 1.06 4.14 -11.86
N ARG A 34 1.04 4.30 -13.18
CA ARG A 34 0.62 3.24 -14.10
C ARG A 34 1.56 2.04 -14.03
N LEU A 35 2.87 2.27 -14.11
CA LEU A 35 3.88 1.22 -14.07
C LEU A 35 3.85 0.45 -12.74
N ILE A 36 3.68 1.14 -11.62
CA ILE A 36 3.55 0.50 -10.30
C ILE A 36 2.33 -0.43 -10.28
N LYS A 37 1.16 0.05 -10.74
CA LYS A 37 -0.07 -0.77 -10.78
C LYS A 37 0.09 -1.97 -11.69
N GLU A 38 0.50 -1.75 -12.94
CA GLU A 38 0.69 -2.83 -13.91
C GLU A 38 1.70 -3.88 -13.44
N HIS A 39 2.71 -3.47 -12.67
CA HIS A 39 3.66 -4.40 -12.08
C HIS A 39 3.03 -5.22 -10.94
N LEU A 40 2.38 -4.57 -9.98
CA LEU A 40 1.73 -5.27 -8.86
C LEU A 40 0.60 -6.21 -9.30
N ASP A 41 -0.18 -5.78 -10.30
CA ASP A 41 -1.24 -6.58 -10.89
C ASP A 41 -0.68 -7.80 -11.63
N ARG A 42 0.50 -7.68 -12.26
CA ARG A 42 1.18 -8.80 -12.93
C ARG A 42 1.75 -9.81 -11.94
N GLU A 43 2.28 -9.34 -10.82
CA GLU A 43 2.88 -10.20 -9.80
C GLU A 43 1.85 -10.79 -8.83
N ASP A 44 0.54 -10.56 -9.05
CA ASP A 44 -0.55 -10.95 -8.16
C ASP A 44 -0.22 -10.63 -6.69
N TYR A 45 0.23 -9.39 -6.43
CA TYR A 45 0.62 -8.96 -5.10
C TYR A 45 -0.52 -8.17 -4.44
N PRO A 46 -1.56 -8.82 -3.87
CA PRO A 46 -2.66 -8.12 -3.24
C PRO A 46 -2.13 -7.37 -2.02
N LEU A 47 -2.68 -6.18 -1.80
CA LEU A 47 -2.52 -5.49 -0.53
C LEU A 47 -3.10 -6.42 0.55
N GLN A 48 -2.24 -7.00 1.38
CA GLN A 48 -2.65 -7.90 2.46
C GLN A 48 -3.39 -7.07 3.52
N GLY A 49 -4.68 -6.84 3.30
CA GLY A 49 -5.57 -6.15 4.20
C GLY A 49 -5.78 -7.00 5.45
N SER A 50 -5.01 -6.71 6.50
CA SER A 50 -5.32 -7.05 7.90
C SER A 50 -5.70 -8.52 8.19
N LEU A 51 -4.69 -9.39 8.33
CA LEU A 51 -4.86 -10.66 9.05
C LEU A 51 -5.01 -10.49 10.58
N LEU A 52 -5.08 -9.25 11.09
CA LEU A 52 -5.07 -8.96 12.53
C LEU A 52 -6.30 -8.21 13.06
N SER A 53 -7.45 -8.26 12.36
CA SER A 53 -8.69 -7.67 12.86
C SER A 53 -9.82 -8.69 12.89
N SER A 54 -9.79 -9.59 13.89
CA SER A 54 -10.98 -10.17 14.56
C SER A 54 -10.61 -11.46 15.29
N SER A 55 -10.03 -11.34 16.49
CA SER A 55 -10.11 -12.41 17.51
C SER A 55 -9.90 -11.86 18.92
N ALA A 56 -10.54 -10.73 19.23
CA ALA A 56 -10.79 -10.31 20.61
C ALA A 56 -12.29 -10.40 20.89
N ARG A 57 -12.85 -11.62 20.76
CA ARG A 57 -14.05 -12.02 21.50
C ARG A 57 -13.56 -12.92 22.62
N THR A 58 -13.11 -12.30 23.71
CA THR A 58 -13.06 -12.99 24.99
C THR A 58 -14.27 -12.52 25.76
N ASP A 59 -15.38 -13.22 25.54
CA ASP A 59 -16.50 -13.24 26.46
C ASP A 59 -15.96 -13.70 27.83
N ILE A 60 -15.77 -12.75 28.75
CA ILE A 60 -15.67 -13.02 30.18
C ILE A 60 -16.86 -12.37 30.86
N ASP A 61 -18.04 -12.90 30.53
CA ASP A 61 -19.22 -12.80 31.38
C ASP A 61 -19.10 -13.91 32.43
N GLY A 62 -18.66 -13.53 33.64
CA GLY A 62 -18.27 -14.45 34.70
C GLY A 62 -18.68 -13.96 36.08
N ALA A 63 -19.99 -14.05 36.35
CA ALA A 63 -20.61 -14.31 37.65
C ALA A 63 -20.29 -13.40 38.85
N LYS A 64 -21.23 -12.49 39.13
CA LYS A 64 -21.67 -12.16 40.50
C LYS A 64 -21.88 -13.45 41.32
N ARG A 65 -21.28 -13.51 42.52
CA ARG A 65 -21.89 -14.05 43.77
C ARG A 65 -20.94 -13.84 44.96
N LYS A 66 -21.35 -12.97 45.89
CA LYS A 66 -20.84 -12.97 47.27
C LYS A 66 -21.32 -14.25 47.96
N PRO A 67 -20.51 -14.87 48.83
CA PRO A 67 -21.03 -15.57 49.99
C PRO A 67 -20.74 -14.79 51.27
N ASN A 68 -21.80 -14.71 52.05
CA ASN A 68 -21.92 -14.17 53.39
C ASN A 68 -21.50 -15.26 54.39
N SER A 69 -20.61 -14.97 55.33
CA SER A 69 -20.71 -15.42 56.73
C SER A 69 -19.68 -14.73 57.60
#